data_AF-A0A0W0Z544-F1
#
_entry.id   AF-A0A0W0Z544-F1
#
_cell.length_a   1.000
_cell.length_b   1.000
_cell.length_c   1.000
_cell.angle_alpha   90.00
_cell.angle_beta   90.00
_cell.angle_gamma   90.00
#
_symmetry.space_group_name_H-M   'P 1'
#
loop_
_entity.id
_entity.type
_entity.pdbx_description
1 polymer ?
#
loop_
_entity_poly.entity_id
_entity_poly.type
_entity_poly.pdbx_seq_one_letter_code
_entity_poly.pdbx_strand_id
1 'polypeptide(L)'
;MKPDKDLPKVIEKSQEEVEEIITLMPSSHLPEGLKPFVIDCIRLASWIPRALIEHKITVSNLKRLIFGKADKTTKQQDKSPKAEQNNTTAEESETSPSNDECHELEPKGHGRLPHTAYINAQEHTIPLESLNAGQLYPHHCGGRLYSVNPGILINIRGQNLASVDKYWIEKLRCALCNEVFLPIFQPMCTKKNTIPASKPY
;
A
#
# COMPACT_ATOMS: atom_id res chain seq x y z
N MET A 1 -1.76 28.66 -5.28
CA MET A 1 -2.61 27.47 -5.49
C MET A 1 -3.89 27.96 -6.15
N LYS A 2 -4.13 27.68 -7.43
CA LYS A 2 -5.41 28.05 -8.08
C LYS A 2 -6.48 27.07 -7.56
N PRO A 3 -7.71 27.53 -7.25
CA PRO A 3 -8.76 26.64 -6.77
C PRO A 3 -9.17 25.66 -7.88
N ASP A 4 -9.29 24.39 -7.51
CA ASP A 4 -9.78 23.27 -8.32
C ASP A 4 -11.10 23.62 -9.01
N LYS A 5 -11.04 24.00 -10.30
CA LYS A 5 -12.23 24.26 -11.13
C LYS A 5 -12.70 23.06 -11.94
N ASP A 6 -11.93 21.96 -11.90
CA ASP A 6 -12.14 20.82 -12.80
C ASP A 6 -12.57 19.55 -12.07
N LEU A 7 -12.91 19.64 -10.78
CA LEU A 7 -13.47 18.49 -10.06
C LEU A 7 -14.94 18.30 -10.49
N PRO A 8 -15.30 17.12 -11.03
CA PRO A 8 -16.67 16.85 -11.43
C PRO A 8 -17.57 16.93 -10.20
N LYS A 9 -18.69 17.66 -10.32
CA LYS A 9 -19.69 17.76 -9.26
C LYS A 9 -20.28 16.37 -9.03
N VAL A 10 -20.06 15.81 -7.84
CA VAL A 10 -20.64 14.53 -7.45
C VAL A 10 -22.14 14.74 -7.27
N ILE A 11 -22.92 14.08 -8.12
CA ILE A 11 -24.37 14.04 -8.02
C ILE A 11 -24.70 12.59 -7.67
N GLU A 12 -25.24 12.36 -6.48
CA GLU A 12 -25.76 11.06 -6.07
C GLU A 12 -27.03 10.81 -6.88
N LYS A 13 -26.99 9.76 -7.72
CA LYS A 13 -28.16 9.25 -8.44
C LYS A 13 -28.43 7.82 -7.97
N SER A 14 -29.69 7.48 -7.78
CA SER A 14 -30.06 6.11 -7.42
C SER A 14 -29.89 5.17 -8.63
N GLN A 15 -29.88 3.86 -8.39
CA GLN A 15 -29.69 2.87 -9.46
C GLN A 15 -30.84 2.94 -10.48
N GLU A 16 -32.04 3.22 -10.02
CA GLU A 16 -33.27 3.34 -10.80
C GLU A 16 -33.20 4.57 -11.72
N GLU A 17 -32.75 5.71 -11.19
CA GLU A 17 -32.55 6.93 -11.99
C GLU A 17 -31.48 6.73 -13.08
N VAL A 18 -30.42 5.95 -12.79
CA VAL A 18 -29.38 5.63 -13.77
C VAL A 18 -29.94 4.75 -14.89
N GLU A 19 -30.81 3.80 -14.58
CA GLU A 19 -31.47 2.94 -15.56
C GLU A 19 -32.51 3.70 -16.41
N GLU A 20 -33.25 4.63 -15.81
CA GLU A 20 -34.11 5.56 -16.56
C GLU A 20 -33.30 6.43 -17.54
N ILE A 21 -32.13 6.92 -17.15
CA ILE A 21 -31.25 7.67 -18.04
C ILE A 21 -30.72 6.80 -19.19
N ILE A 22 -30.34 5.56 -18.90
CA ILE A 22 -29.86 4.61 -19.92
C ILE A 22 -30.99 4.26 -20.90
N THR A 23 -32.24 4.16 -20.44
CA THR A 23 -33.41 3.86 -21.29
C THR A 23 -33.88 5.07 -22.10
N LEU A 24 -33.63 6.29 -21.64
CA LEU A 24 -33.91 7.54 -22.37
C LEU A 24 -32.82 7.90 -23.39
N MET A 25 -31.58 7.43 -23.22
CA MET A 25 -30.47 7.70 -24.14
C MET A 25 -30.69 7.25 -25.59
N PRO A 26 -31.29 6.08 -25.89
CA PRO A 26 -31.61 5.66 -27.26
C PRO A 26 -32.45 6.69 -28.03
N SER A 27 -33.37 7.35 -27.34
CA SER A 27 -34.30 8.37 -27.87
C SER A 27 -33.66 9.75 -28.03
N SER A 28 -32.41 9.94 -27.60
CA SER A 28 -31.70 11.21 -27.71
C SER A 28 -31.01 11.38 -29.07
N HIS A 29 -30.90 12.65 -29.52
CA HIS A 29 -30.28 13.05 -30.79
C HIS A 29 -28.74 13.02 -30.72
N LEU A 30 -28.19 11.86 -30.33
CA LEU A 30 -26.74 11.59 -30.37
C LEU A 30 -26.39 10.77 -31.61
N PRO A 31 -25.16 10.92 -32.14
CA PRO A 31 -24.68 10.11 -33.25
C PRO A 31 -24.67 8.62 -32.85
N GLU A 32 -25.08 7.76 -33.78
CA GLU A 32 -25.37 6.33 -33.55
C GLU A 32 -24.21 5.55 -32.93
N GLY A 33 -22.96 5.92 -33.25
CA GLY A 33 -21.75 5.30 -32.69
C GLY A 33 -21.37 5.77 -31.28
N LEU A 34 -21.87 6.93 -30.82
CA LEU A 34 -21.52 7.49 -29.51
C LEU A 34 -22.46 6.98 -28.40
N LYS A 35 -23.69 6.63 -28.76
CA LYS A 35 -24.70 6.07 -27.84
C LYS A 35 -24.18 4.85 -27.03
N PRO A 36 -23.61 3.79 -27.65
CA PRO A 36 -23.12 2.65 -26.88
C PRO A 36 -21.96 3.02 -25.96
N PHE A 37 -21.04 3.88 -26.42
CA PHE A 37 -19.90 4.33 -25.62
C PHE A 37 -20.33 5.07 -24.35
N VAL A 38 -21.30 5.99 -24.46
CA VAL A 38 -21.81 6.72 -23.28
C VAL A 38 -22.55 5.80 -22.32
N ILE A 39 -23.34 4.85 -22.84
CA ILE A 39 -24.02 3.84 -22.00
C ILE A 39 -22.99 3.01 -21.24
N ASP A 40 -21.92 2.58 -21.89
CA ASP A 40 -20.85 1.79 -21.24
C ASP A 40 -20.08 2.63 -20.21
N CYS A 41 -19.87 3.92 -20.46
CA CYS A 41 -19.25 4.83 -19.49
C CYS A 41 -20.13 5.01 -18.23
N ILE A 42 -21.45 5.16 -18.41
CA ILE A 42 -22.40 5.28 -17.30
C ILE A 42 -22.44 3.97 -16.49
N ARG A 43 -22.48 2.82 -17.17
CA ARG A 43 -22.43 1.49 -16.52
C ARG A 43 -21.14 1.31 -15.73
N LEU A 44 -20.00 1.68 -16.31
CA LEU A 44 -18.70 1.60 -15.65
C LEU A 44 -18.64 2.51 -14.42
N ALA A 45 -19.10 3.77 -14.54
CA ALA A 45 -19.12 4.73 -13.45
C ALA A 45 -20.01 4.28 -12.28
N SER A 46 -21.13 3.60 -12.59
CA SER A 46 -22.01 3.00 -11.58
C SER A 46 -21.42 1.70 -10.98
N TRP A 47 -20.67 0.93 -11.77
CA TRP A 47 -20.08 -0.35 -11.33
C TRP A 47 -18.89 -0.17 -10.39
N ILE A 48 -17.98 0.77 -10.65
CA ILE A 48 -16.76 1.00 -9.84
C ILE A 48 -17.03 1.19 -8.34
N PRO A 49 -17.90 2.12 -7.90
CA PRO A 49 -18.14 2.35 -6.48
C PRO A 49 -18.77 1.11 -5.81
N ARG A 50 -19.69 0.42 -6.50
CA ARG A 50 -20.32 -0.81 -6.00
C ARG A 50 -19.28 -1.92 -5.83
N ALA A 51 -18.40 -2.10 -6.81
CA ALA A 51 -17.33 -3.09 -6.77
C ALA A 51 -16.30 -2.80 -5.66
N LEU A 52 -16.03 -1.52 -5.35
CA LEU A 52 -15.16 -1.15 -4.24
C LEU A 52 -15.78 -1.45 -2.87
N ILE A 53 -17.09 -1.22 -2.72
CA ILE A 53 -17.81 -1.46 -1.47
C ILE A 53 -18.01 -2.97 -1.22
N GLU A 54 -18.44 -3.72 -2.23
CA GLU A 54 -18.80 -5.14 -2.08
C GLU A 54 -17.58 -6.07 -2.07
N HIS A 55 -16.56 -5.82 -2.92
CA HIS A 55 -15.50 -6.80 -3.16
C HIS A 55 -14.15 -6.51 -2.47
N LYS A 56 -14.07 -5.49 -1.58
CA LYS A 56 -12.80 -5.06 -0.92
C LYS A 56 -11.60 -5.00 -1.90
N ILE A 57 -11.84 -4.53 -3.12
CA ILE A 57 -10.80 -4.45 -4.15
C ILE A 57 -9.79 -3.38 -3.74
N THR A 58 -8.51 -3.75 -3.63
CA THR A 58 -7.46 -2.77 -3.34
C THR A 58 -7.37 -1.75 -4.48
N VAL A 59 -7.06 -0.49 -4.16
CA VAL A 59 -6.89 0.58 -5.17
C VAL A 59 -5.87 0.18 -6.26
N SER A 60 -4.87 -0.64 -5.89
CA SER A 60 -3.89 -1.19 -6.84
C SER A 60 -4.51 -2.15 -7.85
N ASN A 61 -5.44 -3.01 -7.42
CA ASN A 61 -6.16 -3.92 -8.30
C ASN A 61 -7.18 -3.17 -9.16
N LEU A 62 -7.87 -2.16 -8.62
CA LEU A 62 -8.74 -1.29 -9.40
C LEU A 62 -7.97 -0.58 -10.51
N LYS A 63 -6.80 0.00 -10.19
CA LYS A 63 -5.92 0.63 -11.17
C LYS A 63 -5.56 -0.33 -12.30
N ARG A 64 -5.23 -1.59 -11.97
CA ARG A 64 -4.93 -2.62 -12.96
C ARG A 64 -6.14 -2.99 -13.82
N LEU A 65 -7.35 -2.95 -13.26
CA LEU A 65 -8.57 -3.29 -13.97
C LEU A 65 -9.02 -2.17 -14.93
N ILE A 66 -8.92 -0.91 -14.50
CA ILE A 66 -9.32 0.25 -15.31
C ILE A 66 -8.26 0.60 -16.37
N PHE A 67 -6.99 0.61 -15.99
CA PHE A 67 -5.90 1.08 -16.85
C PHE A 67 -5.04 -0.05 -17.42
N GLY A 68 -5.42 -1.30 -17.19
CA GLY A 68 -4.64 -2.46 -17.58
C GLY A 68 -3.40 -2.68 -16.70
N LYS A 69 -2.69 -3.79 -16.94
CA LYS A 69 -1.38 -4.04 -16.32
C LYS A 69 -0.41 -3.03 -16.93
N ALA A 70 0.19 -2.18 -16.10
CA ALA A 70 1.31 -1.36 -16.54
C ALA A 70 2.42 -2.31 -16.97
N ASP A 71 2.60 -2.50 -18.28
CA ASP A 71 3.79 -3.14 -18.81
C ASP A 71 4.96 -2.28 -18.35
N LYS A 72 5.87 -2.89 -17.59
CA LYS A 72 7.08 -2.23 -17.12
C LYS A 72 7.80 -1.74 -18.36
N THR A 73 7.76 -0.43 -18.63
CA THR A 73 8.56 0.20 -19.65
C THR A 73 10.01 -0.15 -19.37
N THR A 74 10.56 -1.02 -20.21
CA THR A 74 11.97 -1.36 -20.29
C THR A 74 12.76 -0.06 -20.28
N LYS A 75 13.52 0.18 -19.22
CA LYS A 75 14.56 1.22 -19.20
C LYS A 75 15.52 0.90 -20.34
N GLN A 76 15.40 1.59 -21.47
CA GLN A 76 16.49 1.69 -22.42
C GLN A 76 17.57 2.53 -21.73
N GLN A 77 18.57 1.84 -21.18
CA GLN A 77 19.85 2.46 -20.89
C GLN A 77 20.46 2.84 -22.24
N ASP A 78 20.65 4.14 -22.45
CA ASP A 78 21.51 4.69 -23.49
C ASP A 78 22.93 4.08 -23.33
N LYS A 79 23.21 3.04 -24.11
CA LYS A 79 24.58 2.60 -24.39
C LYS A 79 25.12 3.46 -25.53
N SER A 80 25.93 4.44 -25.19
CA SER A 80 26.88 5.04 -26.11
C SER A 80 28.04 4.05 -26.35
N PRO A 81 28.36 3.66 -27.58
CA PRO A 81 29.59 2.92 -27.87
C PRO A 81 30.68 3.90 -28.30
N LYS A 82 31.85 3.85 -27.66
CA LYS A 82 33.07 4.41 -28.23
C LYS A 82 34.15 3.33 -28.32
N ALA A 83 34.72 3.29 -29.52
CA ALA A 83 35.52 2.25 -30.12
C ALA A 83 36.91 2.03 -29.49
N GLU A 84 37.30 0.76 -29.53
CA GLU A 84 38.59 0.14 -29.89
C GLU A 84 39.85 1.02 -30.03
N GLN A 85 40.94 0.56 -29.38
CA GLN A 85 42.30 0.44 -29.98
C GLN A 85 43.24 -0.40 -29.07
N ASN A 86 43.42 -1.67 -29.44
CA ASN A 86 44.66 -2.48 -29.68
C ASN A 86 46.01 -1.84 -29.19
N ASN A 87 47.01 -2.51 -28.55
CA ASN A 87 47.66 -3.79 -28.86
C ASN A 87 48.79 -4.14 -27.84
N THR A 88 49.00 -5.45 -27.57
CA THR A 88 50.26 -6.24 -27.30
C THR A 88 51.19 -5.85 -26.12
N THR A 89 51.68 -6.70 -25.19
CA THR A 89 52.47 -7.97 -25.34
C THR A 89 52.72 -8.65 -23.96
N ALA A 90 52.93 -9.99 -24.00
CA ALA A 90 53.44 -11.02 -23.05
C ALA A 90 54.27 -10.59 -21.80
N GLU A 91 54.44 -11.34 -20.69
CA GLU A 91 54.46 -12.79 -20.38
C GLU A 91 54.57 -12.99 -18.83
N GLU A 92 54.11 -14.14 -18.29
CA GLU A 92 54.53 -14.88 -17.04
C GLU A 92 54.61 -14.18 -15.66
N SER A 93 54.31 -14.74 -14.48
CA SER A 93 53.96 -16.07 -13.95
C SER A 93 53.46 -15.93 -12.49
N GLU A 94 52.92 -17.03 -11.94
CA GLU A 94 52.78 -17.39 -10.50
C GLU A 94 51.46 -17.09 -9.72
N THR A 95 50.63 -18.14 -9.63
CA THR A 95 50.27 -18.87 -8.39
C THR A 95 49.25 -18.31 -7.36
N SER A 96 48.02 -18.86 -7.46
CA SER A 96 47.14 -19.38 -6.38
C SER A 96 46.21 -18.46 -5.52
N PRO A 97 45.12 -19.04 -4.95
CA PRO A 97 43.77 -18.45 -5.00
C PRO A 97 43.25 -17.90 -3.67
N SER A 98 42.32 -16.95 -3.74
CA SER A 98 41.39 -16.63 -2.65
C SER A 98 40.13 -16.01 -3.26
N ASN A 99 39.06 -16.81 -3.25
CA ASN A 99 37.71 -16.33 -3.50
C ASN A 99 37.32 -15.40 -2.35
N ASP A 100 37.30 -14.10 -2.62
CA ASP A 100 36.40 -13.18 -1.90
C ASP A 100 35.61 -12.45 -2.98
N GLU A 101 34.47 -13.04 -3.36
CA GLU A 101 33.42 -12.29 -4.04
C GLU A 101 32.94 -11.20 -3.08
N CYS A 102 33.61 -10.07 -3.13
CA CYS A 102 33.09 -8.81 -2.63
C CYS A 102 31.90 -8.45 -3.53
N HIS A 103 30.74 -9.01 -3.21
CA HIS A 103 29.47 -8.54 -3.73
C HIS A 103 29.33 -7.09 -3.29
N GLU A 104 29.66 -6.19 -4.23
CA GLU A 104 29.44 -4.76 -4.12
C GLU A 104 27.94 -4.54 -3.94
N LEU A 105 27.50 -4.42 -2.69
CA LEU A 105 26.12 -4.13 -2.36
C LEU A 105 25.82 -2.72 -2.86
N GLU A 106 24.85 -2.62 -3.76
CA GLU A 106 24.30 -1.34 -4.24
C GLU A 106 24.10 -0.37 -3.06
N PRO A 107 24.40 0.93 -3.24
CA PRO A 107 24.33 1.89 -2.15
C PRO A 107 22.91 1.95 -1.59
N LYS A 108 22.74 1.43 -0.37
CA LYS A 108 21.48 1.46 0.37
C LYS A 108 21.05 2.92 0.53
N GLY A 109 19.85 3.23 0.05
CA GLY A 109 19.30 4.58 0.13
C GLY A 109 19.33 5.13 1.57
N HIS A 110 19.45 6.46 1.69
CA HIS A 110 19.52 7.23 2.95
C HIS A 110 18.17 7.25 3.70
N GLY A 111 17.63 6.06 3.99
CA GLY A 111 16.27 5.86 4.47
C GLY A 111 16.17 5.27 5.87
N ARG A 112 14.93 4.87 6.23
CA ARG A 112 14.61 4.15 7.47
C ARG A 112 15.32 2.80 7.51
N LEU A 113 16.02 2.51 8.60
CA LEU A 113 16.62 1.19 8.82
C LEU A 113 15.52 0.13 9.06
N PRO A 114 15.71 -1.11 8.58
CA PRO A 114 14.79 -2.20 8.86
C PRO A 114 14.82 -2.56 10.35
N HIS A 115 13.74 -3.18 10.85
CA HIS A 115 13.65 -3.61 12.25
C HIS A 115 14.78 -4.55 12.69
N THR A 116 15.36 -5.31 11.75
CA THR A 116 16.49 -6.22 11.98
C THR A 116 17.83 -5.51 12.20
N ALA A 117 17.95 -4.23 11.85
CA ALA A 117 19.17 -3.46 12.07
C ALA A 117 19.39 -3.10 13.56
N TYR A 118 18.32 -3.14 14.37
CA TYR A 118 18.37 -2.80 15.78
C TYR A 118 18.60 -4.06 16.63
N ILE A 119 19.85 -4.52 16.67
CA ILE A 119 20.24 -5.76 17.36
C ILE A 119 20.08 -5.71 18.89
N ASN A 120 20.21 -4.53 19.51
CA ASN A 120 20.16 -4.33 20.97
C ASN A 120 18.85 -3.67 21.42
N ALA A 121 17.75 -3.91 20.71
CA ALA A 121 16.45 -3.35 21.06
C ALA A 121 15.79 -4.12 22.21
N GLN A 122 15.08 -3.41 23.09
CA GLN A 122 14.20 -4.03 24.09
C GLN A 122 12.95 -4.56 23.41
N GLU A 123 12.75 -5.87 23.43
CA GLU A 123 11.63 -6.51 22.73
C GLU A 123 10.38 -6.63 23.62
N HIS A 124 9.23 -6.26 23.06
CA HIS A 124 7.93 -6.35 23.71
C HIS A 124 6.94 -7.03 22.78
N THR A 125 6.22 -8.05 23.27
CA THR A 125 5.12 -8.67 22.53
C THR A 125 3.80 -8.12 23.05
N ILE A 126 2.94 -7.65 22.15
CA ILE A 126 1.65 -7.06 22.46
C ILE A 126 0.55 -8.00 21.93
N PRO A 127 0.00 -8.87 22.79
CA PRO A 127 -1.07 -9.78 22.40
C PRO A 127 -2.43 -9.07 22.33
N LEU A 128 -3.40 -9.69 21.66
CA LEU A 128 -4.80 -9.30 21.77
C LEU A 128 -5.43 -9.90 23.02
N GLU A 129 -5.84 -9.05 23.96
CA GLU A 129 -6.40 -9.52 25.25
C GLU A 129 -7.77 -10.19 25.09
N SER A 130 -8.60 -9.72 24.15
CA SER A 130 -10.00 -10.15 24.03
C SER A 130 -10.27 -11.18 22.93
N LEU A 131 -9.29 -11.47 22.06
CA LEU A 131 -9.50 -12.28 20.87
C LEU A 131 -8.30 -13.19 20.61
N ASN A 132 -8.59 -14.45 20.23
CA ASN A 132 -7.58 -15.45 19.94
C ASN A 132 -7.79 -16.07 18.54
N ALA A 133 -6.72 -16.62 17.97
CA ALA A 133 -6.82 -17.42 16.75
C ALA A 133 -7.75 -18.63 16.96
N GLY A 134 -8.54 -18.96 15.94
CA GLY A 134 -9.52 -20.05 15.97
C GLY A 134 -10.89 -19.66 16.54
N GLN A 135 -11.02 -18.52 17.21
CA GLN A 135 -12.32 -18.03 17.69
C GLN A 135 -13.22 -17.57 16.55
N LEU A 136 -14.52 -17.62 16.80
CA LEU A 136 -15.52 -17.02 15.90
C LEU A 136 -15.39 -15.50 15.93
N TYR A 137 -15.55 -14.92 14.76
CA TYR A 137 -15.56 -13.48 14.55
C TYR A 137 -16.74 -12.87 15.35
N PRO A 138 -16.48 -11.91 16.26
CA PRO A 138 -17.53 -11.34 17.12
C PRO A 138 -18.64 -10.59 16.38
N HIS A 139 -18.45 -10.25 15.10
CA HIS A 139 -19.42 -9.53 14.30
C HIS A 139 -20.06 -10.43 13.22
N HIS A 140 -21.06 -9.93 12.51
CA HIS A 140 -22.09 -10.73 11.81
C HIS A 140 -21.63 -11.70 10.71
N CYS A 141 -20.37 -11.71 10.29
CA CYS A 141 -19.94 -12.55 9.17
C CYS A 141 -19.74 -14.03 9.54
N GLY A 142 -19.69 -14.39 10.84
CA GLY A 142 -19.57 -15.79 11.29
C GLY A 142 -18.26 -16.49 10.91
N GLY A 143 -17.24 -15.74 10.47
CA GLY A 143 -15.94 -16.28 10.08
C GLY A 143 -15.07 -16.69 11.27
N ARG A 144 -13.99 -17.42 11.02
CA ARG A 144 -12.97 -17.72 12.05
C ARG A 144 -11.80 -16.76 11.96
N LEU A 145 -11.22 -16.44 13.11
CA LEU A 145 -10.00 -15.64 13.22
C LEU A 145 -8.75 -16.50 12.96
N TYR A 146 -7.82 -15.97 12.18
CA TYR A 146 -6.53 -16.59 11.90
C TYR A 146 -5.40 -15.64 12.24
N SER A 147 -4.31 -16.20 12.80
CA SER A 147 -3.09 -15.43 13.05
C SER A 147 -2.44 -15.01 11.73
N VAL A 148 -1.92 -13.79 11.70
CA VAL A 148 -1.17 -13.21 10.59
C VAL A 148 0.16 -12.71 11.13
N ASN A 149 1.16 -12.58 10.25
CA ASN A 149 2.46 -12.01 10.59
C ASN A 149 2.29 -10.73 11.43
N PRO A 150 2.95 -10.65 12.60
CA PRO A 150 2.78 -9.54 13.52
C PRO A 150 3.20 -8.21 12.89
N GLY A 151 2.61 -7.12 13.36
CA GLY A 151 3.11 -5.78 13.08
C GLY A 151 4.37 -5.52 13.88
N ILE A 152 5.36 -4.86 13.27
CA ILE A 152 6.59 -4.52 13.95
C ILE A 152 6.66 -2.99 14.06
N LEU A 153 6.79 -2.47 15.28
CA LEU A 153 7.00 -1.05 15.54
C LEU A 153 8.34 -0.86 16.26
N ILE A 154 9.18 0.02 15.73
CA ILE A 154 10.42 0.44 16.38
C ILE A 154 10.22 1.84 16.97
N ASN A 155 10.46 1.98 18.27
CA ASN A 155 10.44 3.26 18.98
C ASN A 155 11.86 3.60 19.44
N ILE A 156 12.40 4.73 18.99
CA ILE A 156 13.74 5.18 19.36
C ILE A 156 13.58 6.37 20.31
N ARG A 157 14.06 6.22 21.55
CA ARG A 157 14.00 7.28 22.56
C ARG A 157 15.34 8.00 22.65
N GLY A 158 15.31 9.32 22.50
CA GLY A 158 16.45 10.19 22.73
C GLY A 158 16.69 10.39 24.22
N GLN A 159 17.60 9.62 24.80
CA GLN A 159 18.19 9.83 26.14
C GLN A 159 19.73 9.86 25.99
N ASN A 160 20.51 9.96 27.09
CA ASN A 160 21.99 10.10 27.05
C ASN A 160 22.67 9.08 26.09
N LEU A 161 22.18 7.84 26.07
CA LEU A 161 22.41 6.87 24.99
C LEU A 161 21.05 6.48 24.40
N ALA A 162 20.89 6.60 23.08
CA ALA A 162 19.63 6.26 22.42
C ALA A 162 19.19 4.83 22.77
N SER A 163 17.98 4.68 23.32
CA SER A 163 17.37 3.38 23.55
C SER A 163 16.36 3.06 22.46
N VAL A 164 16.25 1.78 22.14
CA VAL A 164 15.36 1.29 21.08
C VAL A 164 14.43 0.25 21.67
N ASP A 165 13.13 0.47 21.56
CA ASP A 165 12.10 -0.52 21.88
C ASP A 165 11.57 -1.11 20.57
N LYS A 166 11.41 -2.43 20.53
CA LYS A 166 10.85 -3.19 19.41
C LYS A 166 9.58 -3.89 19.85
N TYR A 167 8.46 -3.48 19.28
CA TYR A 167 7.14 -4.03 19.60
C TYR A 167 6.68 -5.00 18.50
N TRP A 168 6.41 -6.24 18.90
CA TRP A 168 5.74 -7.28 18.13
C TRP A 168 4.24 -7.23 18.42
N ILE A 169 3.48 -6.61 17.52
CA ILE A 169 2.06 -6.38 17.64
C ILE A 169 1.31 -7.55 17.01
N GLU A 170 0.59 -8.32 17.81
CA GLU A 170 -0.19 -9.44 17.30
C GLU A 170 -1.29 -8.95 16.33
N LYS A 171 -1.58 -9.76 15.31
CA LYS A 171 -2.62 -9.48 14.31
C LYS A 171 -3.47 -10.70 14.07
N LEU A 172 -4.78 -10.54 14.19
CA LEU A 172 -5.76 -11.55 13.79
C LEU A 172 -6.54 -11.06 12.59
N ARG A 173 -6.79 -11.94 11.62
CA ARG A 173 -7.62 -11.65 10.43
C ARG A 173 -8.78 -12.62 10.36
N CYS A 174 -9.98 -12.11 10.13
CA CYS A 174 -11.15 -12.95 9.82
C CYS A 174 -11.06 -13.56 8.42
N ALA A 175 -11.35 -14.84 8.25
CA ALA A 175 -11.30 -15.50 6.93
C ALA A 175 -12.41 -15.11 5.95
N LEU A 176 -13.57 -14.64 6.44
CA LEU A 176 -14.71 -14.31 5.57
C LEU A 176 -14.69 -12.84 5.18
N CYS A 177 -14.60 -11.93 6.16
CA CYS A 177 -14.63 -10.50 5.88
C CYS A 177 -13.23 -9.88 5.72
N ASN A 178 -12.13 -10.59 5.97
CA ASN A 178 -10.76 -10.04 5.93
C ASN A 178 -10.48 -8.86 6.87
N GLU A 179 -11.33 -8.63 7.87
CA GLU A 179 -11.09 -7.60 8.89
C GLU A 179 -9.94 -7.99 9.80
N VAL A 180 -9.10 -7.01 10.17
CA VAL A 180 -7.87 -7.21 10.94
C VAL A 180 -8.02 -6.56 12.30
N PHE A 181 -7.83 -7.36 13.35
CA PHE A 181 -7.80 -6.89 14.72
C PHE A 181 -6.38 -6.60 15.16
N LEU A 182 -6.25 -5.50 15.87
CA LEU A 182 -5.01 -5.03 16.49
C LEU A 182 -5.29 -4.77 17.98
N PRO A 183 -4.30 -4.97 18.85
CA PRO A 183 -4.44 -4.58 20.25
C PRO A 183 -4.47 -3.05 20.35
N ILE A 184 -5.16 -2.54 21.37
CA ILE A 184 -5.12 -1.13 21.71
C ILE A 184 -3.75 -0.86 22.32
N PHE A 185 -2.86 -0.33 21.50
CA PHE A 185 -1.51 -0.01 21.91
C PHE A 185 -1.23 1.48 21.72
N GLN A 186 -0.93 2.16 22.82
CA GLN A 186 -0.43 3.53 22.81
C GLN A 186 1.08 3.49 23.06
N PRO A 187 1.92 3.53 22.01
CA PRO A 187 3.33 3.80 22.23
C PRO A 187 3.42 5.18 22.90
N MET A 188 4.07 5.27 24.05
CA MET A 188 4.23 6.55 24.76
C MET A 188 5.01 7.55 23.91
N CYS A 189 4.30 8.28 23.07
CA CYS A 189 4.69 9.58 22.56
C CYS A 189 3.75 10.60 23.21
N THR A 190 3.90 10.80 24.52
CA THR A 190 3.25 11.93 25.20
C THR A 190 3.94 13.22 24.77
N LYS A 191 3.57 13.78 23.63
CA LYS A 191 3.53 15.24 23.51
C LYS A 191 2.25 15.69 24.22
N LYS A 192 2.34 15.94 25.52
CA LYS A 192 1.30 16.66 26.25
C LYS A 192 1.27 18.09 25.70
N ASN A 193 0.49 18.33 24.65
CA ASN A 193 -0.10 19.64 24.39
C ASN A 193 -1.61 19.50 24.57
N THR A 194 -2.01 19.26 25.81
CA THR A 194 -3.39 19.52 26.22
C THR A 194 -3.49 21.02 26.45
N ILE A 195 -3.97 21.76 25.45
CA ILE A 195 -4.56 23.08 25.69
C ILE A 195 -5.94 22.80 26.30
N PRO A 196 -6.22 23.17 27.56
CA PRO A 196 -7.56 22.99 28.09
C PRO A 196 -8.52 23.90 27.33
N ALA A 197 -9.54 23.30 26.72
CA ALA A 197 -10.67 24.02 26.15
C ALA A 197 -11.30 24.88 27.24
N SER A 198 -11.21 26.20 27.08
CA SER A 198 -11.98 27.18 27.84
C SER A 198 -13.47 26.88 27.66
N LYS A 199 -14.19 26.71 28.77
CA LYS A 199 -15.64 26.58 28.81
C LYS A 199 -16.30 27.82 28.19
N PRO A 200 -17.38 27.68 27.40
CA PRO A 200 -18.26 28.79 27.12
C PRO A 200 -19.15 29.08 28.34
N TYR A 201 -19.28 30.37 28.66
CA TYR A 201 -20.35 30.93 29.49
C TYR A 201 -21.68 30.90 28.74
#